data_AF-A0A8B6D0H8-F1
#
_entry.id   AF-A0A8B6D0H8-F1
#
_cell.length_a   1.000
_cell.length_b   1.000
_cell.length_c   1.000
_cell.angle_alpha   90.00
_cell.angle_beta   90.00
_cell.angle_gamma   90.00
#
_symmetry.space_group_name_H-M   'P 1'
#
loop_
_entity.id
_entity.type
_entity.pdbx_description
1 polymer ?
#
loop_
_entity_poly.entity_id
_entity_poly.type
_entity_poly.pdbx_seq_one_letter_code
_entity_poly.pdbx_strand_id
1 'polypeptide(L)'
;MASKELLGVEFSKNDKGLAELLSVKQTDRKSTTPPTICKMPPSSVLSSVKQFLPLMKDANKELDTIPADDLDIECISNENDHVIEMNIALFEQSSGEDDTEDSSESSEDEFYGPEVTEENFRIIKTNTKKPHIVEMDNNEKPPG
;
A
#
# COMPACT_ATOMS: atom_id res chain seq x y z
N MET A 1 -39.43 -9.85 0.08
CA MET A 1 -38.14 -10.39 -0.40
C MET A 1 -37.21 -10.48 0.80
N ALA A 2 -36.64 -11.65 1.06
CA ALA A 2 -35.89 -11.93 2.29
C ALA A 2 -34.42 -11.50 2.15
N SER A 3 -33.86 -10.88 3.18
CA SER A 3 -32.47 -10.34 3.23
C SER A 3 -31.35 -11.34 2.94
N LYS A 4 -31.67 -12.62 2.81
CA LYS A 4 -30.73 -13.71 2.53
C LYS A 4 -30.29 -13.74 1.07
N GLU A 5 -31.12 -13.25 0.15
CA GLU A 5 -30.80 -13.23 -1.29
C GLU A 5 -29.83 -12.09 -1.66
N LEU A 6 -29.74 -11.02 -0.86
CA LEU A 6 -28.81 -9.91 -1.07
C LEU A 6 -27.37 -10.20 -0.62
N LEU A 7 -27.17 -11.21 0.23
CA LEU A 7 -25.87 -11.64 0.75
C LEU A 7 -25.41 -12.98 0.15
N GLY A 8 -26.22 -13.57 -0.72
CA GLY A 8 -25.89 -14.81 -1.41
C GLY A 8 -24.90 -14.55 -2.53
N VAL A 9 -23.60 -14.67 -2.25
CA VAL A 9 -22.62 -14.85 -3.31
C VAL A 9 -22.78 -16.29 -3.80
N GLU A 10 -23.42 -16.46 -4.95
CA GLU A 10 -23.52 -17.74 -5.66
C GLU A 10 -22.11 -18.12 -6.14
N PHE A 11 -21.36 -18.85 -5.30
CA PHE A 11 -20.10 -19.45 -5.72
C PHE A 11 -20.42 -20.65 -6.62
N SER A 12 -20.17 -20.52 -7.91
CA SER A 12 -20.15 -21.67 -8.80
C SER A 12 -19.06 -22.63 -8.34
N LYS A 13 -19.27 -23.94 -8.50
CA LYS A 13 -18.30 -24.99 -8.14
C LYS A 13 -16.92 -24.83 -8.80
N ASN A 14 -16.78 -23.92 -9.76
CA ASN A 14 -15.54 -23.66 -10.48
C ASN A 14 -14.88 -22.32 -10.11
N ASP A 15 -15.44 -21.55 -9.18
CA ASP A 15 -14.99 -20.18 -8.85
C ASP A 15 -13.84 -20.20 -7.85
N LYS A 16 -12.69 -20.75 -8.27
CA LYS A 16 -11.47 -20.80 -7.47
C LYS A 16 -10.86 -19.41 -7.22
N GLY A 17 -11.10 -18.46 -8.12
CA GLY A 17 -10.45 -17.15 -8.10
C GLY A 17 -10.70 -16.34 -6.84
N LEU A 18 -11.96 -16.23 -6.39
CA LEU A 18 -12.29 -15.46 -5.18
C LEU A 18 -11.85 -16.17 -3.89
N ALA A 19 -11.91 -17.50 -3.85
CA ALA A 19 -11.48 -18.26 -2.68
C ALA A 19 -9.95 -18.19 -2.48
N GLU A 20 -9.20 -18.17 -3.58
CA GLU A 20 -7.74 -18.00 -3.60
C GLU A 20 -7.34 -16.57 -3.18
N LEU A 21 -7.98 -15.55 -3.75
CA LEU A 21 -7.79 -14.15 -3.34
C LEU A 21 -8.08 -13.91 -1.85
N LEU A 22 -9.13 -14.54 -1.31
CA LEU A 22 -9.56 -14.33 0.06
C LEU A 22 -8.94 -15.32 1.07
N SER A 23 -8.05 -16.23 0.64
CA SER A 23 -7.50 -17.32 1.47
C SER A 23 -8.58 -18.10 2.24
N VAL A 24 -9.80 -18.18 1.70
CA VAL A 24 -10.93 -18.82 2.36
C VAL A 24 -10.90 -20.32 2.05
N LYS A 25 -10.55 -21.13 3.06
CA LYS A 25 -10.79 -22.58 2.98
C LYS A 25 -12.28 -22.85 3.18
N GLN A 26 -12.99 -23.14 2.09
CA GLN A 26 -14.37 -23.61 2.17
C GLN A 26 -14.37 -24.99 2.86
N THR A 27 -14.79 -25.03 4.12
CA THR A 27 -15.02 -26.29 4.83
C THR A 27 -16.52 -26.50 4.96
N ASP A 28 -17.04 -27.54 4.30
CA ASP A 28 -18.43 -28.00 4.43
C ASP A 28 -18.67 -28.65 5.81
N ARG A 29 -18.53 -27.90 6.91
CA ARG A 29 -18.82 -28.42 8.24
C ARG A 29 -19.39 -27.30 9.10
N LYS A 30 -20.68 -27.46 9.43
CA LYS A 30 -21.35 -26.73 10.52
C LYS A 30 -20.68 -27.13 11.82
N SER A 31 -19.65 -26.40 12.25
CA SER A 31 -18.95 -26.64 13.51
C SER A 31 -19.74 -26.00 14.66
N THR A 32 -19.92 -26.74 15.75
CA THR A 32 -20.62 -26.30 16.97
C THR A 32 -19.70 -25.54 17.94
N THR A 33 -18.47 -25.25 17.53
CA THR A 33 -17.45 -24.61 18.35
C THR A 33 -17.28 -23.15 17.96
N PRO A 34 -17.11 -22.24 18.92
CA PRO A 34 -16.88 -20.83 18.60
C PRO A 34 -15.63 -20.69 17.71
N PRO A 35 -15.67 -19.79 16.70
CA PRO A 35 -14.57 -19.61 15.78
C PRO A 35 -13.34 -19.08 16.51
N THR A 36 -12.19 -19.72 16.30
CA THR A 36 -10.90 -19.23 16.78
C THR A 36 -10.49 -18.00 15.96
N ILE A 37 -10.36 -16.86 16.62
CA ILE A 37 -9.85 -15.64 15.98
C ILE A 37 -8.32 -15.75 15.90
N CYS A 38 -7.79 -15.88 14.69
CA CYS A 38 -6.37 -15.93 14.43
C CYS A 38 -5.91 -14.61 13.79
N LYS A 39 -4.84 -13.99 14.30
CA LYS A 39 -4.16 -12.90 13.57
C LYS A 39 -3.44 -13.49 12.37
N MET A 40 -3.68 -12.94 11.19
CA MET A 40 -2.86 -13.25 10.02
C MET A 40 -1.45 -12.70 10.21
N PRO A 41 -0.41 -13.41 9.73
CA PRO A 41 0.94 -12.86 9.66
C PRO A 41 0.93 -11.59 8.79
N PRO A 42 1.69 -10.55 9.17
CA PRO A 42 1.80 -9.36 8.34
C PRO A 42 2.44 -9.71 6.99
N SER A 43 2.01 -9.03 5.92
CA SER A 43 2.69 -9.17 4.63
C SER A 43 4.14 -8.68 4.73
N SER A 44 5.01 -9.21 3.86
CA SER A 44 6.41 -8.77 3.76
C SER A 44 6.49 -7.26 3.53
N VAL A 45 5.68 -6.73 2.60
CA VAL A 45 5.59 -5.29 2.29
C VAL A 45 5.20 -4.47 3.52
N LEU A 46 4.14 -4.87 4.26
CA LEU A 46 3.71 -4.13 5.45
C LEU A 46 4.77 -4.17 6.56
N SER A 47 5.57 -5.23 6.62
CA SER A 47 6.68 -5.35 7.58
C SER A 47 7.83 -4.40 7.20
N SER A 48 8.20 -4.34 5.92
CA SER A 48 9.23 -3.42 5.42
C SER A 48 8.84 -1.96 5.61
N VAL A 49 7.58 -1.58 5.30
CA VAL A 49 7.09 -0.22 5.50
C VAL A 49 7.13 0.18 6.98
N LYS A 50 6.75 -0.73 7.88
CA LYS A 50 6.81 -0.49 9.32
C LYS A 50 8.23 -0.25 9.82
N GLN A 51 9.22 -0.92 9.23
CA GLN A 51 10.63 -0.72 9.56
C GLN A 51 11.19 0.57 8.95
N PHE A 52 10.78 0.93 7.73
CA PHE A 52 11.31 2.06 6.99
C PHE A 52 10.83 3.42 7.52
N LEU A 53 9.55 3.56 7.85
CA LEU A 53 8.98 4.87 8.21
C LEU A 53 9.64 5.56 9.42
N PRO A 54 9.99 4.85 10.52
CA PRO A 54 10.74 5.46 11.62
C PRO A 54 12.10 5.99 11.18
N LEU A 55 12.83 5.22 10.37
CA LEU A 55 14.14 5.61 9.85
C LEU A 55 14.04 6.83 8.95
N MET A 56 13.06 6.85 8.05
CA MET A 56 12.78 8.00 7.18
C MET A 56 12.42 9.23 8.01
N LYS A 57 11.60 9.08 9.05
CA LYS A 57 11.25 10.18 9.94
C LYS A 57 12.48 10.77 10.63
N ASP A 58 13.38 9.92 11.12
CA ASP A 58 14.57 10.39 11.82
C ASP A 58 15.58 11.02 10.87
N ALA A 59 15.76 10.46 9.66
CA ALA A 59 16.55 11.08 8.60
C ALA A 59 16.00 12.45 8.19
N ASN A 60 14.68 12.58 8.04
CA ASN A 60 14.05 13.87 7.70
C ASN A 60 14.28 14.92 8.80
N LYS A 61 14.19 14.53 10.08
CA LYS A 61 14.51 15.46 11.18
C LYS A 61 15.95 15.92 11.16
N GLU A 62 16.88 15.02 10.83
CA GLU A 62 18.30 15.36 10.71
C GLU A 62 18.50 16.40 9.61
N LEU A 63 17.88 16.20 8.44
CA LEU A 63 17.89 17.16 7.33
C LEU A 63 17.29 18.51 7.73
N ASP A 64 16.18 18.53 8.48
CA ASP A 64 15.56 19.78 8.96
C ASP A 64 16.47 20.57 9.92
N THR A 65 17.43 19.91 10.58
CA THR A 65 18.36 20.58 11.50
C THR A 65 19.62 21.13 10.83
N ILE A 66 19.93 20.68 9.62
CA ILE A 66 21.13 21.10 8.88
C ILE A 66 20.79 22.35 8.07
N PRO A 67 21.55 23.45 8.20
CA PRO A 67 21.40 24.61 7.34
C PRO A 67 21.54 24.23 5.86
N ALA A 68 20.76 24.84 4.98
CA ALA A 68 20.77 24.51 3.56
C ALA A 68 22.17 24.65 2.91
N ASP A 69 22.99 25.56 3.43
CA ASP A 69 24.35 25.81 2.94
C ASP A 69 25.34 24.68 3.32
N ASP A 70 25.01 23.89 4.34
CA ASP A 70 25.82 22.77 4.83
C ASP A 70 25.34 21.41 4.27
N LEU A 71 24.25 21.40 3.48
CA LEU A 71 23.77 20.19 2.80
C LEU A 71 24.61 19.92 1.54
N ASP A 72 25.53 18.97 1.65
CA ASP A 72 26.32 18.48 0.51
C ASP A 72 25.54 17.42 -0.28
N ILE A 73 24.74 17.87 -1.24
CA ILE A 73 23.92 17.00 -2.11
C ILE A 73 24.79 16.20 -3.08
N GLU A 74 25.94 16.76 -3.47
CA GLU A 74 26.83 16.16 -4.46
C GLU A 74 27.81 15.18 -3.81
N CYS A 75 28.03 15.27 -2.48
CA CYS A 75 28.92 14.43 -1.68
C CYS A 75 30.25 14.15 -2.41
N ILE A 76 30.88 15.22 -2.90
CA ILE A 76 32.11 15.14 -3.70
C ILE A 76 33.29 15.06 -2.73
N SER A 77 33.29 14.06 -1.85
CA SER A 77 34.48 13.76 -1.06
C SER A 77 35.64 13.51 -2.02
N ASN A 78 36.78 14.17 -1.82
CA ASN A 78 38.01 13.98 -2.61
C ASN A 78 38.57 12.53 -2.53
N GLU A 79 37.93 11.69 -1.74
CA GLU A 79 38.15 10.26 -1.61
C GLU A 79 37.28 9.56 -2.67
N ASN A 80 37.88 9.37 -3.86
CA ASN A 80 37.26 8.80 -5.07
C ASN A 80 36.76 7.34 -4.94
N ASP A 81 36.53 6.82 -3.74
CA ASP A 81 36.30 5.39 -3.52
C ASP A 81 34.83 4.99 -3.61
N HIS A 82 33.89 5.93 -3.59
CA HIS A 82 32.45 5.65 -3.61
C HIS A 82 31.71 6.46 -4.69
N VAL A 83 31.81 6.02 -5.94
CA VAL A 83 30.95 6.51 -7.02
C VAL A 83 29.57 5.86 -6.90
N ILE A 84 28.52 6.66 -6.69
CA ILE A 84 27.14 6.17 -6.68
C ILE A 84 26.64 6.11 -8.13
N GLU A 85 26.56 4.91 -8.70
CA GLU A 85 26.00 4.68 -10.04
C GLU A 85 24.47 4.56 -9.96
N MET A 86 23.76 5.46 -10.65
CA MET A 86 22.30 5.45 -10.70
C MET A 86 21.81 4.45 -11.75
N ASN A 87 21.51 3.23 -11.32
CA ASN A 87 20.82 2.24 -12.15
C ASN A 87 19.33 2.60 -12.28
N ILE A 88 18.96 3.32 -13.33
CA ILE A 88 17.56 3.75 -13.61
C ILE A 88 16.65 2.54 -13.94
N ALA A 89 17.23 1.37 -14.21
CA ALA A 89 16.55 0.19 -14.72
C ALA A 89 16.24 -0.92 -13.71
N LEU A 90 16.53 -0.76 -12.41
CA LEU A 90 16.43 -1.89 -11.45
C LEU A 90 15.71 -1.52 -10.15
N PHE A 91 14.43 -1.88 -10.05
CA PHE A 91 13.85 -2.27 -8.78
C PHE A 91 14.03 -3.79 -8.65
N GLU A 92 15.20 -4.24 -8.20
CA GLU A 92 15.38 -5.63 -7.78
C GLU A 92 14.59 -5.82 -6.48
N GLN A 93 13.38 -6.33 -6.61
CA GLN A 93 12.68 -6.95 -5.50
C GLN A 93 13.57 -8.11 -5.05
N SER A 94 14.30 -7.94 -3.94
CA SER A 94 15.02 -9.04 -3.30
C SER A 94 14.00 -10.05 -2.74
N SER A 95 13.50 -10.90 -3.63
CA SER A 95 12.68 -12.07 -3.36
C SER A 95 13.28 -13.18 -4.20
N GLY A 96 13.71 -14.25 -3.53
CA GLY A 96 14.61 -15.25 -4.07
C GLY A 96 14.17 -15.89 -5.39
N GLU A 97 15.19 -16.29 -6.14
CA GLU A 97 15.22 -17.43 -7.08
C GLU A 97 13.90 -17.70 -7.81
N ASP A 98 13.68 -17.04 -8.95
CA ASP A 98 12.93 -17.65 -10.06
C ASP A 98 13.48 -17.15 -11.40
N ASP A 99 14.26 -18.03 -12.05
CA ASP A 99 14.72 -17.90 -13.43
C ASP A 99 13.51 -17.96 -14.37
N THR A 100 13.06 -16.83 -14.92
CA THR A 100 12.36 -16.81 -16.21
C THR A 100 12.66 -15.54 -16.98
N GLU A 101 13.56 -15.66 -17.96
CA GLU A 101 13.64 -14.75 -19.09
C GLU A 101 12.42 -14.96 -20.01
N ASP A 102 11.60 -13.92 -20.22
CA ASP A 102 10.94 -13.68 -21.51
C ASP A 102 10.42 -12.24 -21.63
N SER A 103 11.15 -11.49 -22.45
CA SER A 103 10.74 -10.55 -23.50
C SER A 103 9.57 -9.56 -23.29
N SER A 104 9.91 -8.28 -23.60
CA SER A 104 9.09 -7.26 -24.29
C SER A 104 7.79 -6.82 -23.62
N GLU A 105 7.52 -5.53 -23.39
CA GLU A 105 7.50 -4.48 -24.41
C GLU A 105 7.40 -3.12 -23.72
N SER A 106 8.14 -2.14 -24.24
CA SER A 106 7.99 -0.74 -23.87
C SER A 106 6.56 -0.29 -24.17
N SER A 107 5.79 0.04 -23.13
CA SER A 107 4.62 0.89 -23.28
C SER A 107 4.93 2.20 -22.56
N GLU A 108 5.53 3.12 -23.33
CA GLU A 108 5.38 4.54 -23.07
C GLU A 108 3.88 4.86 -23.15
N ASP A 109 3.17 4.66 -22.04
CA ASP A 109 1.82 5.20 -21.88
C ASP A 109 1.99 6.71 -21.61
N GLU A 110 2.40 7.45 -22.64
CA GLU A 110 2.13 8.87 -22.71
C GLU A 110 0.62 9.00 -22.71
N PHE A 111 0.06 9.26 -21.53
CA PHE A 111 -1.35 9.55 -21.36
C PHE A 111 -1.67 10.84 -22.12
N TYR A 112 -2.08 10.70 -23.39
CA TYR A 112 -2.66 11.75 -24.23
C TYR A 112 -4.10 12.08 -23.81
N GLY A 113 -4.36 12.15 -22.50
CA GLY A 113 -5.62 12.68 -22.01
C GLY A 113 -5.72 14.18 -22.30
N PRO A 114 -6.93 14.71 -22.55
CA PRO A 114 -7.09 16.15 -22.68
C PRO A 114 -6.57 16.84 -21.42
N GLU A 115 -5.86 17.95 -21.61
CA GLU A 115 -5.37 18.80 -20.52
C GLU A 115 -6.53 19.12 -19.56
N VAL A 116 -6.30 18.91 -18.27
CA VAL A 116 -7.34 19.12 -17.26
C VAL A 116 -7.46 20.61 -16.99
N THR A 117 -8.36 21.28 -17.72
CA THR A 117 -8.73 22.69 -17.48
C THR A 117 -9.82 22.80 -16.42
N GLU A 118 -10.03 24.01 -15.89
CA GLU A 118 -11.14 24.34 -14.95
C GLU A 118 -12.54 23.94 -15.47
N GLU A 119 -12.65 23.71 -16.77
CA GLU A 119 -13.85 23.28 -17.49
C GLU A 119 -14.13 21.78 -17.34
N ASN A 120 -13.08 20.98 -17.12
CA ASN A 120 -13.11 19.52 -17.05
C ASN A 120 -13.27 18.99 -15.61
N PHE A 121 -13.05 19.83 -14.59
CA PHE A 121 -13.24 19.43 -13.19
C PHE A 121 -14.72 19.37 -12.81
N ARG A 122 -15.25 18.14 -12.68
CA ARG A 122 -16.59 17.91 -12.13
C ARG A 122 -16.53 17.70 -10.61
N ILE A 123 -16.76 18.76 -9.83
CA ILE A 123 -17.11 18.58 -8.41
C ILE A 123 -18.50 17.96 -8.36
N ILE A 124 -18.58 16.70 -7.92
CA ILE A 124 -19.86 16.06 -7.62
C ILE A 124 -20.49 16.89 -6.50
N LYS A 125 -21.50 17.70 -6.83
CA LYS A 125 -22.28 18.46 -5.85
C LYS A 125 -23.05 17.45 -5.00
N THR A 126 -22.45 16.99 -3.90
CA THR A 126 -23.16 16.24 -2.87
C THR A 126 -24.21 17.17 -2.28
N ASN A 127 -25.48 16.78 -2.34
CA ASN A 127 -26.58 17.56 -1.78
C ASN A 127 -26.33 17.93 -0.31
N THR A 128 -26.08 19.22 -0.08
CA THR A 128 -26.34 20.08 1.11
C THR A 128 -26.11 19.57 2.54
N LYS A 129 -25.48 18.41 2.76
CA LYS A 129 -25.02 18.01 4.09
C LYS A 129 -23.51 18.23 4.18
N LYS A 130 -23.12 19.26 4.93
CA LYS A 130 -21.72 19.49 5.29
C LYS A 130 -21.21 18.22 6.00
N PRO A 131 -20.03 17.69 5.64
CA PRO A 131 -19.43 16.60 6.38
C PRO A 131 -19.21 17.05 7.84
N HIS A 132 -19.75 16.29 8.79
CA HIS A 132 -19.57 16.52 10.22
C HIS A 132 -18.37 15.71 10.67
N ILE A 133 -17.22 16.37 10.77
CA ILE A 133 -15.96 15.79 11.23
C ILE A 133 -15.91 16.02 12.75
N VAL A 134 -15.70 14.97 13.53
CA VAL A 134 -15.56 15.03 14.99
C VAL A 134 -14.22 14.41 15.37
N GLU A 135 -13.44 15.13 16.17
CA GLU A 135 -12.21 14.63 16.77
C GLU A 135 -12.56 13.70 17.93
N MET A 136 -12.02 12.47 17.91
CA MET A 136 -12.19 11.53 19.01
C MET A 136 -10.97 11.63 19.93
N ASP A 137 -11.18 12.12 21.15
CA ASP A 137 -10.16 12.13 22.19
C ASP A 137 -9.89 10.69 22.67
N ASN A 138 -8.77 10.12 22.23
CA ASN A 138 -8.32 8.77 22.63
C ASN A 138 -7.66 8.78 24.01
N ASN A 139 -8.37 9.23 25.05
CA ASN A 139 -7.89 9.12 26.42
C ASN A 139 -8.84 8.29 27.29
N GLU A 140 -8.96 7.01 26.97
CA GLU A 140 -9.38 6.01 27.95
C GLU A 140 -8.15 5.42 28.63
N LYS A 141 -7.91 5.88 29.87
CA LYS A 141 -7.02 5.20 30.81
C LYS A 141 -7.61 3.81 31.10
N PRO A 142 -6.86 2.70 30.90
CA PRO A 142 -7.39 1.37 31.14
C PRO A 142 -7.72 1.18 32.64
N PRO A 143 -8.83 0.50 32.98
CA PRO A 143 -9.15 0.17 34.36
C PRO A 143 -8.14 -0.84 34.92
N GLY A 144 -7.65 -0.56 36.13
CA GLY A 144 -6.82 -1.48 36.93
C GLY A 144 -7.66 -2.40 37.80
#